data_AF-A0A1V6HT80-F1
#
_entry.id   AF-A0A1V6HT80-F1
#
_cell.length_a   1.000
_cell.length_b   1.000
_cell.length_c   1.000
_cell.angle_alpha   90.00
_cell.angle_beta   90.00
_cell.angle_gamma   90.00
#
_symmetry.space_group_name_H-M   'P 1'
#
loop_
_entity.id
_entity.type
_entity.pdbx_description
1 polymer ?
#
loop_
_entity_poly.entity_id
_entity_poly.type
_entity_poly.pdbx_seq_one_letter_code
_entity_poly.pdbx_strand_id
1 'polypeptide(L)'
;MPFNLALAMSKRFLNAPFRFHMYLHDLHDWHLRYTDSTALQLDPFTNQYIEPKKFAKTTDEIMRHFAFGIEIIPMKFLSLMMGYNYQIRQEMQINSHKGLVGFSFGVGLYTNRFSFIYSYNISHLAYGPNNFSLIIPLKSYL
;
A
#
# COMPACT_ATOMS: atom_id res chain seq x y z
N MET A 1 -22.14 -6.78 11.01
CA MET A 1 -20.73 -6.36 11.22
C MET A 1 -20.02 -6.48 9.88
N PRO A 2 -19.21 -5.50 9.45
CA PRO A 2 -18.47 -5.64 8.20
C PRO A 2 -17.42 -6.75 8.35
N PHE A 3 -17.49 -7.75 7.47
CA PHE A 3 -16.55 -8.86 7.41
C PHE A 3 -15.40 -8.49 6.47
N ASN A 4 -14.14 -8.69 6.87
CA ASN A 4 -12.98 -8.47 6.01
C ASN A 4 -12.11 -9.73 6.02
N LEU A 5 -11.83 -10.25 4.83
CA LEU A 5 -10.92 -11.37 4.61
C LEU A 5 -9.63 -10.85 3.96
N ALA A 6 -8.52 -10.97 4.69
CA ALA A 6 -7.21 -10.53 4.24
C ALA A 6 -6.14 -11.61 4.48
N LEU A 7 -5.12 -11.61 3.63
CA LEU A 7 -3.95 -12.50 3.69
C LEU A 7 -2.68 -11.68 3.57
N ALA A 8 -1.73 -11.90 4.47
CA ALA A 8 -0.42 -11.26 4.43
C ALA A 8 0.68 -12.33 4.34
N MET A 9 1.63 -12.13 3.44
CA MET A 9 2.81 -12.98 3.30
C MET A 9 4.07 -12.12 3.35
N SER A 10 5.09 -12.58 4.07
CA SER A 10 6.42 -11.97 4.03
C SER A 10 7.50 -13.02 3.83
N LYS A 11 8.52 -12.69 3.06
CA LYS A 11 9.66 -13.57 2.80
C LYS A 11 10.96 -12.81 2.93
N ARG A 12 11.79 -13.25 3.88
CA ARG A 12 13.18 -12.78 4.03
C ARG A 12 14.11 -13.72 3.27
N PHE A 13 15.01 -13.16 2.48
CA PHE A 13 16.00 -13.94 1.75
C PHE A 13 17.23 -14.20 2.63
N LEU A 14 17.77 -15.42 2.60
CA LEU A 14 18.84 -15.86 3.51
C LEU A 14 20.12 -15.03 3.34
N ASN A 15 20.49 -14.73 2.10
CA ASN A 15 21.75 -14.09 1.73
C ASN A 15 21.59 -12.63 1.33
N ALA A 16 20.42 -12.03 1.56
CA ALA A 16 20.18 -10.65 1.20
C ALA A 16 19.52 -9.86 2.34
N PRO A 17 19.95 -8.61 2.56
CA PRO A 17 19.40 -7.76 3.61
C PRO A 17 18.05 -7.16 3.20
N PHE A 18 17.20 -7.91 2.48
CA PHE A 18 15.86 -7.45 2.14
C PHE A 18 14.79 -8.51 2.45
N ARG A 19 13.62 -8.04 2.84
CA ARG A 19 12.40 -8.80 3.05
C ARG A 19 11.32 -8.23 2.15
N PHE A 20 10.63 -9.12 1.44
CA PHE A 20 9.48 -8.77 0.63
C PHE A 20 8.20 -9.01 1.43
N HIS A 21 7.21 -8.15 1.22
CA HIS A 21 5.90 -8.19 1.85
C HIS A 21 4.84 -8.11 0.76
N MET A 22 3.82 -8.95 0.87
CA MET A 22 2.64 -8.94 0.03
C MET A 22 1.41 -9.00 0.91
N TYR A 23 0.47 -8.11 0.66
CA TYR A 23 -0.78 -8.01 1.37
C TYR A 23 -1.92 -8.07 0.37
N LEU A 24 -2.84 -8.99 0.64
CA LEU A 24 -4.07 -9.23 -0.09
C LEU A 24 -5.22 -8.88 0.85
N HIS A 25 -6.15 -8.04 0.41
CA HIS A 25 -7.26 -7.62 1.26
C HIS A 25 -8.58 -7.66 0.53
N ASP A 26 -9.66 -7.59 1.32
CA ASP A 26 -11.04 -7.59 0.83
C ASP A 26 -11.33 -8.75 -0.13
N LEU A 27 -10.71 -9.91 0.10
CA LEU A 27 -10.81 -11.11 -0.73
C LEU A 27 -12.24 -11.70 -0.85
N HIS A 28 -13.18 -11.16 -0.07
CA HIS A 28 -14.59 -11.52 -0.10
C HIS A 28 -15.39 -10.74 -1.16
N ASP A 29 -14.88 -9.58 -1.60
CA ASP A 29 -15.53 -8.73 -2.61
C ASP A 29 -14.57 -8.47 -3.76
N TRP A 30 -14.93 -8.95 -4.95
CA TRP A 30 -14.12 -8.82 -6.16
C TRP A 30 -14.14 -7.42 -6.77
N HIS A 31 -15.18 -6.61 -6.49
CA HIS A 31 -15.40 -5.33 -7.17
C HIS A 31 -14.98 -4.16 -6.28
N LEU A 32 -13.67 -3.91 -6.21
CA LEU A 32 -13.10 -2.81 -5.41
C LEU A 32 -12.98 -1.50 -6.19
N ARG A 33 -13.27 -1.48 -7.49
CA ARG A 33 -13.21 -0.26 -8.28
C ARG A 33 -14.33 0.71 -7.92
N TYR A 34 -13.93 1.84 -7.34
CA TYR A 34 -14.79 3.00 -7.24
C TYR A 34 -15.16 3.51 -8.65
N THR A 35 -16.47 3.53 -8.96
CA THR A 35 -16.98 4.08 -10.21
C THR A 35 -17.46 5.50 -9.95
N ASP A 36 -16.60 6.47 -10.27
CA ASP A 36 -16.98 7.87 -10.19
C ASP A 36 -17.85 8.23 -11.41
N SER A 37 -19.13 8.53 -11.16
CA SER A 37 -20.11 8.86 -12.22
C SER A 37 -19.79 10.18 -12.95
N THR A 38 -18.82 10.94 -12.44
CA THR A 38 -18.40 12.24 -12.98
C THR A 38 -17.13 12.17 -13.84
N ALA A 39 -16.40 11.05 -13.82
CA ALA A 39 -15.13 10.85 -14.54
C ALA A 39 -15.29 10.14 -15.90
N LEU A 40 -16.47 10.25 -16.51
CA LEU A 40 -16.72 9.70 -17.84
C LEU A 40 -16.02 10.55 -18.89
N GLN A 41 -14.87 10.07 -19.37
CA GLN A 41 -14.15 10.68 -20.48
C GLN A 41 -14.91 10.41 -21.78
N LEU A 42 -15.54 11.45 -22.33
CA LEU A 42 -16.15 11.45 -23.66
C LEU A 42 -15.04 11.53 -24.71
N ASP A 43 -15.06 10.62 -25.67
CA ASP A 43 -14.16 10.67 -26.81
C ASP A 43 -14.53 11.86 -27.72
N PRO A 44 -13.64 12.85 -27.96
CA PRO A 44 -13.95 14.06 -28.74
C PRO A 44 -14.36 13.80 -30.19
N PHE A 45 -14.08 12.61 -30.72
CA PHE A 45 -14.34 12.26 -32.13
C PHE A 45 -15.57 11.37 -32.32
N THR A 46 -15.92 10.55 -31.33
CA THR A 46 -17.01 9.56 -31.46
C THR A 46 -18.19 9.86 -30.54
N ASN A 47 -18.05 10.80 -29.60
CA ASN A 47 -19.07 11.16 -28.61
C ASN A 47 -19.57 9.96 -27.78
N GLN A 48 -18.79 8.86 -27.77
CA GLN A 48 -19.03 7.65 -27.00
C GLN A 48 -18.11 7.65 -25.78
N TYR A 49 -18.57 6.99 -24.72
CA TYR A 49 -17.74 6.76 -23.53
C TYR A 49 -16.56 5.84 -23.91
N ILE A 50 -15.34 6.27 -23.60
CA ILE A 50 -14.16 5.42 -23.76
C ILE A 50 -14.22 4.34 -22.68
N GLU A 51 -14.89 3.23 -22.97
CA GLU A 51 -14.87 2.08 -22.08
C GLU A 51 -13.49 1.40 -22.14
N PRO A 52 -12.80 1.22 -21.01
CA PRO A 52 -11.58 0.44 -20.98
C PRO A 52 -11.89 -0.99 -21.42
N LYS A 53 -11.05 -1.56 -22.28
CA LYS A 53 -11.16 -2.96 -22.75
C LYS A 53 -11.42 -3.90 -21.57
N LYS A 54 -12.33 -4.87 -21.71
CA LYS A 54 -12.72 -5.81 -20.64
C LYS A 54 -11.53 -6.39 -19.86
N PHE A 55 -10.45 -6.74 -20.56
CA PHE A 55 -9.22 -7.26 -19.95
C PHE A 55 -8.51 -6.28 -19.01
N ALA A 56 -8.46 -4.99 -19.38
CA ALA A 56 -7.88 -3.94 -18.55
C ALA A 56 -8.70 -3.72 -17.28
N LYS A 57 -10.04 -3.81 -17.38
CA LYS A 57 -10.94 -3.73 -16.22
C LYS A 57 -10.69 -4.88 -15.23
N THR A 58 -10.62 -6.13 -15.71
CA THR A 58 -10.32 -7.29 -14.85
C THR A 58 -8.96 -7.17 -14.16
N THR A 59 -7.94 -6.71 -14.88
CA THR A 59 -6.58 -6.56 -14.31
C THR A 59 -6.53 -5.47 -13.25
N ASP A 60 -7.25 -4.35 -13.45
CA ASP A 60 -7.37 -3.26 -12.48
C ASP A 60 -8.03 -3.73 -11.17
N GLU A 61 -9.16 -4.44 -11.25
CA GLU A 61 -9.84 -5.02 -10.07
C GLU A 61 -8.90 -5.94 -9.30
N ILE A 62 -8.21 -6.85 -9.99
CA ILE A 62 -7.26 -7.77 -9.36
C ILE A 62 -6.20 -6.97 -8.60
N MET A 63 -5.55 -6.01 -9.26
CA MET A 63 -4.45 -5.25 -8.66
C MET A 63 -4.88 -4.40 -7.47
N ARG A 64 -6.14 -3.97 -7.38
CA ARG A 64 -6.67 -3.25 -6.20
C ARG A 64 -6.63 -4.07 -4.92
N HIS A 65 -6.68 -5.39 -5.01
CA HIS A 65 -6.57 -6.27 -3.85
C HIS A 65 -5.12 -6.39 -3.33
N PHE A 66 -4.13 -5.90 -4.07
CA PHE A 66 -2.73 -6.06 -3.73
C PHE A 66 -2.11 -4.78 -3.18
N ALA A 67 -1.40 -4.95 -2.07
CA ALA A 67 -0.35 -4.04 -1.63
C ALA A 67 0.97 -4.79 -1.51
N PHE A 68 2.05 -4.13 -1.91
CA PHE A 68 3.39 -4.69 -1.89
C PHE A 68 4.29 -3.83 -1.01
N GLY A 69 5.28 -4.47 -0.38
CA GLY A 69 6.27 -3.79 0.43
C GLY A 69 7.63 -4.44 0.29
N ILE A 70 8.67 -3.63 0.40
CA ILE A 70 10.04 -4.07 0.56
C ILE A 70 10.62 -3.44 1.81
N GLU A 71 11.36 -4.25 2.55
CA GLU A 71 12.04 -3.85 3.76
C GLU A 71 13.52 -4.17 3.59
N ILE A 72 14.37 -3.15 3.66
CA ILE A 72 15.83 -3.28 3.63
C ILE A 72 16.33 -3.21 5.06
N ILE A 73 17.06 -4.24 5.49
CA ILE A 73 17.58 -4.41 6.85
C ILE A 73 19.11 -4.36 6.77
N PRO A 74 19.71 -3.17 6.59
CA PRO A 74 21.16 -3.04 6.46
C PRO A 74 21.89 -3.47 7.74
N MET A 75 21.26 -3.28 8.90
CA MET A 75 21.80 -3.65 10.21
C MET A 75 20.69 -4.29 11.05
N LYS A 76 21.03 -5.14 12.02
CA LYS A 76 20.02 -5.83 12.86
C LYS A 76 19.09 -4.87 13.62
N PHE A 77 19.57 -3.65 13.91
CA PHE A 77 18.84 -2.62 14.63
C PHE A 77 18.16 -1.61 13.70
N LEU A 78 18.42 -1.63 12.38
CA LEU A 78 17.91 -0.63 11.45
C LEU A 78 17.13 -1.30 10.32
N SER A 79 15.91 -0.83 10.08
CA SER A 79 15.08 -1.25 8.96
C SER A 79 14.57 -0.04 8.19
N LEU A 80 14.65 -0.10 6.87
CA LEU A 80 14.10 0.88 5.95
C LEU A 80 12.97 0.21 5.17
N MET A 81 11.78 0.76 5.28
CA MET A 81 10.56 0.19 4.71
C MET A 81 10.07 1.09 3.58
N MET A 82 9.64 0.46 2.49
CA MET A 82 8.93 1.12 1.41
C MET A 82 7.75 0.25 1.00
N GLY A 83 6.59 0.86 0.83
CA GLY A 83 5.37 0.17 0.45
C GLY A 83 4.64 0.88 -0.67
N TYR A 84 3.81 0.12 -1.37
CA TYR A 84 2.97 0.59 -2.46
C TYR A 84 1.59 -0.08 -2.38
N ASN A 85 0.55 0.73 -2.26
CA ASN A 85 -0.84 0.29 -2.30
C ASN A 85 -1.48 0.75 -3.61
N TYR A 86 -1.90 -0.21 -4.44
CA TYR A 86 -2.46 0.07 -5.75
C TYR A 86 -3.86 0.70 -5.68
N GLN A 87 -4.71 0.22 -4.77
CA GLN A 87 -6.07 0.75 -4.61
C GLN A 87 -6.05 2.22 -4.21
N ILE A 88 -5.29 2.56 -3.16
CA ILE A 88 -5.18 3.95 -2.68
C ILE A 88 -4.70 4.86 -3.81
N ARG A 89 -3.72 4.39 -4.60
CA ARG A 89 -3.26 5.16 -5.76
C ARG A 89 -4.38 5.39 -6.76
N GLN A 90 -5.13 4.37 -7.15
CA GLN A 90 -6.17 4.51 -8.16
C GLN A 90 -7.36 5.36 -7.70
N GLU A 91 -7.72 5.29 -6.43
CA GLU A 91 -8.88 6.02 -5.88
C GLU A 91 -8.56 7.48 -5.60
N MET A 92 -7.32 7.77 -5.21
CA MET A 92 -6.91 9.11 -4.76
C MET A 92 -6.07 9.85 -5.80
N GLN A 93 -5.92 9.29 -7.00
CA GLN A 93 -5.28 9.94 -8.13
C GLN A 93 -6.19 10.99 -8.75
N ILE A 94 -5.70 12.22 -8.83
CA ILE A 94 -6.35 13.30 -9.56
C ILE A 94 -5.71 13.38 -10.96
N ASN A 95 -6.53 13.39 -12.01
CA ASN A 95 -6.08 13.38 -13.41
C ASN A 95 -5.08 14.49 -13.77
N SER A 96 -5.09 15.62 -13.04
CA SER A 96 -4.20 16.75 -13.28
C SER A 96 -2.78 16.56 -12.73
N HIS A 97 -2.58 15.76 -11.68
CA HIS A 97 -1.28 15.58 -11.02
C HIS A 97 -1.08 14.15 -10.53
N LYS A 98 -0.24 13.40 -11.24
CA LYS A 98 0.21 12.05 -10.85
C LYS A 98 1.28 12.16 -9.76
N GLY A 99 0.88 12.45 -8.53
CA GLY A 99 1.79 12.46 -7.37
C GLY A 99 2.23 11.07 -6.92
N LEU A 100 2.95 11.00 -5.78
CA LEU A 100 3.40 9.75 -5.13
C LEU A 100 2.30 9.09 -4.28
N VAL A 101 1.03 9.26 -4.67
CA VAL A 101 -0.12 8.71 -3.93
C VAL A 101 -0.08 7.17 -3.96
N GLY A 102 -0.35 6.57 -2.80
CA GLY A 102 -0.26 5.12 -2.59
C GLY A 102 1.11 4.62 -2.17
N PHE A 103 2.16 5.46 -2.20
CA PHE A 103 3.47 5.09 -1.65
C PHE A 103 3.54 5.33 -0.14
N SER A 104 4.32 4.50 0.53
CA SER A 104 4.61 4.61 1.96
C SER A 104 6.09 4.38 2.22
N PHE A 105 6.61 5.04 3.24
CA PHE A 105 8.00 4.94 3.67
C PHE A 105 8.05 4.75 5.18
N GLY A 106 9.04 4.03 5.68
CA GLY A 106 9.21 3.85 7.11
C GLY A 106 10.65 3.59 7.50
N VAL A 107 10.95 3.89 8.76
CA VAL A 107 12.23 3.62 9.40
C VAL A 107 11.96 2.97 10.74
N GLY A 108 12.57 1.81 10.97
CA GLY A 108 12.51 1.07 12.22
C GLY A 108 13.88 1.05 12.90
N LEU A 109 13.91 1.42 14.17
CA LEU A 109 15.04 1.29 15.08
C LEU A 109 14.71 0.26 16.15
N TYR A 110 15.39 -0.88 16.13
CA TYR A 110 15.16 -2.01 17.03
C TYR A 110 16.30 -2.15 18.03
N THR A 111 15.99 -1.96 19.31
CA THR A 111 16.91 -2.17 20.44
C THR A 111 16.34 -3.26 21.36
N ASN A 112 17.19 -3.91 22.17
CA ASN A 112 16.73 -4.93 23.12
C ASN A 112 15.73 -4.40 24.17
N ARG A 113 15.71 -3.09 24.43
CA ARG A 113 14.83 -2.46 25.43
C ARG A 113 13.61 -1.78 24.85
N PHE A 114 13.68 -1.33 23.60
CA PHE A 114 12.57 -0.65 22.93
C PHE A 114 12.72 -0.80 21.41
N SER A 115 11.61 -0.81 20.70
CA SER A 115 11.58 -0.68 19.25
C SER A 115 10.81 0.58 18.89
N PHE A 116 11.42 1.42 18.07
CA PHE A 116 10.82 2.64 17.56
C PHE A 116 10.60 2.50 16.06
N ILE A 117 9.39 2.78 15.60
CA ILE A 117 9.04 2.71 14.19
C ILE A 117 8.36 4.02 13.81
N TYR A 118 8.87 4.64 12.76
CA TYR A 118 8.28 5.80 12.12
C TYR A 118 7.84 5.41 10.72
N SER A 119 6.64 5.82 10.30
CA SER A 119 6.18 5.64 8.92
C SER A 119 5.39 6.83 8.42
N TYR A 120 5.52 7.11 7.14
CA TYR A 120 4.84 8.15 6.40
C TYR A 120 4.12 7.53 5.21
N ASN A 121 2.81 7.74 5.12
CA ASN A 121 1.98 7.15 4.06
C ASN A 121 1.42 8.28 3.21
N ILE A 122 1.70 8.30 1.91
CA ILE A 122 1.20 9.32 0.99
C ILE A 122 -0.18 8.88 0.50
N SER A 123 -1.21 9.07 1.32
CA SER A 123 -2.58 8.63 1.01
C SER A 123 -3.38 9.62 0.18
N HIS A 124 -3.04 10.92 0.20
CA HIS A 124 -3.70 11.96 -0.58
C HIS A 124 -2.65 12.89 -1.21
N LEU A 125 -3.00 13.57 -2.31
CA LEU A 125 -2.08 14.44 -3.06
C LEU A 125 -1.51 15.58 -2.20
N ALA A 126 -2.32 16.09 -1.28
CA ALA A 126 -1.95 17.22 -0.42
C ALA A 126 -1.21 16.81 0.87
N TYR A 127 -1.47 15.60 1.41
CA TYR A 127 -0.93 15.19 2.71
C TYR A 127 -1.04 13.67 2.93
N GLY A 128 -0.13 13.16 3.75
CA GLY A 128 -0.10 11.77 4.19
C GLY A 128 0.04 11.66 5.70
N PRO A 129 -0.64 10.71 6.38
CA PRO A 129 -0.48 10.54 7.82
C PRO A 129 0.93 10.08 8.19
N ASN A 130 1.45 10.69 9.25
CA ASN A 130 2.69 10.32 9.91
C ASN A 130 2.34 9.44 11.12
N ASN A 131 2.86 8.23 11.15
CA ASN A 131 2.62 7.27 12.23
C ASN A 131 3.90 7.06 13.02
N PHE A 132 3.77 7.14 14.34
CA PHE A 132 4.85 6.89 15.29
C PHE A 132 4.44 5.71 16.16
N SER A 133 5.34 4.74 16.33
CA SER A 133 5.08 3.55 17.14
C SER A 133 6.27 3.28 18.04
N LEU A 134 5.99 3.09 19.32
CA LEU A 134 6.98 2.75 20.33
C LEU A 134 6.54 1.46 21.03
N ILE A 135 7.40 0.45 21.00
CA ILE A 135 7.14 -0.86 21.59
C ILE A 135 8.16 -1.06 22.69
N ILE A 136 7.68 -1.26 23.92
CA ILE A 136 8.49 -1.51 25.11
C ILE A 136 8.13 -2.89 25.65
N PRO A 137 8.98 -3.92 25.47
CA PRO A 137 8.74 -5.22 26.07
C PRO A 137 8.85 -5.14 27.59
N LEU A 138 7.86 -5.68 28.30
CA LEU A 138 7.79 -5.62 29.77
C LEU A 138 8.82 -6.51 30.49
N LYS A 139 9.38 -7.51 29.80
CA LYS A 139 10.29 -8.49 30.41
C LYS A 139 11.74 -8.20 30.02
N SER A 140 12.40 -7.38 30.84
CA SER A 140 13.83 -7.06 30.74
C SER A 140 14.66 -7.59 31.92
N TYR A 141 14.13 -8.51 32.73
CA TYR A 141 14.86 -9.16 33.82
C TYR A 141 14.31 -10.56 34.12
N LEU A 142 15.03 -11.59 33.65
CA LEU A 142 15.32 -12.90 34.26
C LEU A 142 16.33 -13.59 33.33
#